data_AF-A0A7R7GF66-F1
#
_entry.id   AF-A0A7R7GF66-F1
#
_cell.length_a   1.000
_cell.length_b   1.000
_cell.length_c   1.000
_cell.angle_alpha   90.00
_cell.angle_beta   90.00
_cell.angle_gamma   90.00
#
_symmetry.space_group_name_H-M   'P 1'
#
loop_
_entity.id
_entity.type
_entity.pdbx_description
1 polymer ?
#
loop_
_entity_poly.entity_id
_entity_poly.type
_entity_poly.pdbx_seq_one_letter_code
_entity_poly.pdbx_strand_id
1 'polypeptide(L)'
;MNVFNKKLVTILMSAPLLITFNAVGDSGYDKAIEDDLISVCKSAALNDKHGVRKSAYSIFPNTKHMSNSLRTLSQGLVCNGMQVTEFARVYGADDTYAMFKRYSPQRTKVEIKDIEVSYQRENLSNITAVLK
;
A
#
# COMPACT_ATOMS: atom_id res chain seq x y z
N MET A 1 46.62 -27.47 29.03
CA MET A 1 45.40 -26.64 29.10
C MET A 1 45.36 -25.77 27.85
N ASN A 2 44.29 -25.95 27.06
CA ASN A 2 44.03 -25.33 25.75
C ASN A 2 44.10 -23.78 25.86
N VAL A 3 44.84 -23.03 25.01
CA VAL A 3 44.78 -22.87 23.55
C VAL A 3 43.64 -21.93 23.10
N PHE A 4 44.05 -20.87 22.39
CA PHE A 4 43.33 -19.93 21.52
C PHE A 4 42.66 -18.66 22.10
N ASN A 5 43.46 -17.61 22.11
CA ASN A 5 43.07 -16.25 21.76
C ASN A 5 42.83 -16.19 20.23
N LYS A 6 41.60 -15.93 19.74
CA LYS A 6 41.29 -15.35 18.41
C LYS A 6 39.77 -15.15 18.21
N LYS A 7 39.40 -13.88 17.96
CA LYS A 7 38.31 -13.34 17.11
C LYS A 7 37.05 -14.18 16.86
N LEU A 8 35.86 -13.57 17.07
CA LEU A 8 34.65 -13.62 16.23
C LEU A 8 33.56 -12.77 16.92
N VAL A 9 33.29 -11.53 16.46
CA VAL A 9 32.15 -11.15 15.59
C VAL A 9 30.88 -11.95 15.91
N THR A 10 29.98 -11.35 16.69
CA THR A 10 28.56 -11.72 16.70
C THR A 10 27.73 -10.46 16.49
N ILE A 11 27.40 -10.30 15.22
CA ILE A 11 26.32 -9.53 14.59
C ILE A 11 25.22 -9.17 15.59
N LEU A 12 25.00 -7.86 15.80
CA LEU A 12 23.72 -7.34 16.28
C LEU A 12 22.67 -7.77 15.26
N MET A 13 21.94 -8.84 15.61
CA MET A 13 20.79 -9.29 14.86
C MET A 13 19.84 -8.10 14.72
N SER A 14 19.70 -7.62 13.48
CA SER A 14 18.50 -6.96 13.02
C SER A 14 17.35 -7.87 13.42
N ALA A 15 16.61 -7.50 14.46
CA ALA A 15 15.37 -8.17 14.80
C ALA A 15 14.50 -8.14 13.54
N PRO A 16 14.18 -9.29 12.92
CA PRO A 16 13.12 -9.26 11.93
C PRO A 16 11.88 -8.83 12.70
N LEU A 17 11.35 -7.64 12.37
CA LEU A 17 9.99 -7.28 12.71
C LEU A 17 9.12 -8.39 12.12
N LEU A 18 8.81 -9.39 12.93
CA LEU A 18 7.78 -10.37 12.65
C LEU A 18 6.49 -9.56 12.63
N ILE A 19 6.14 -9.07 11.44
CA ILE A 19 4.80 -8.61 11.14
C ILE A 19 3.93 -9.86 11.29
N THR A 20 3.40 -10.06 12.48
CA THR A 20 2.35 -11.06 12.70
C THR A 20 1.13 -10.54 11.97
N PHE A 21 0.93 -11.02 10.76
CA PHE A 21 -0.37 -10.94 10.10
C PHE A 21 -1.34 -11.69 11.00
N ASN A 22 -2.10 -10.95 11.80
CA ASN A 22 -3.30 -11.50 12.41
C ASN A 22 -4.19 -11.92 11.25
N ALA A 23 -4.15 -13.21 10.91
CA ALA A 23 -5.08 -13.84 10.00
C ALA A 23 -6.45 -13.78 10.68
N VAL A 24 -7.15 -12.67 10.47
CA VAL A 24 -8.56 -12.54 10.85
C VAL A 24 -9.35 -13.23 9.76
N GLY A 25 -9.90 -14.41 10.06
CA GLY A 25 -11.01 -14.97 9.29
C GLY A 25 -11.03 -16.48 9.07
N ASP A 26 -11.13 -17.28 10.15
CA ASP A 26 -11.77 -18.60 10.05
C ASP A 26 -13.30 -18.41 9.99
N SER A 27 -13.77 -17.88 8.86
CA SER A 27 -15.19 -17.69 8.58
C SER A 27 -15.49 -18.09 7.15
N GLY A 28 -15.50 -19.40 6.87
CA GLY A 28 -16.30 -20.08 5.84
C GLY A 28 -16.58 -19.37 4.50
N TYR A 29 -15.62 -18.63 3.95
CA TYR A 29 -15.74 -18.02 2.63
C TYR A 29 -15.19 -19.01 1.59
N ASP A 30 -15.80 -19.03 0.41
CA ASP A 30 -15.27 -19.83 -0.69
C ASP A 30 -13.85 -19.35 -1.02
N LYS A 31 -12.89 -20.28 -1.01
CA LYS A 31 -11.49 -20.01 -1.34
C LYS A 31 -11.34 -19.31 -2.69
N ALA A 32 -12.23 -19.61 -3.65
CA ALA A 32 -12.25 -18.94 -4.93
C ALA A 32 -12.46 -17.42 -4.80
N ILE A 33 -13.34 -16.99 -3.88
CA ILE A 33 -13.60 -15.57 -3.65
C ILE A 33 -12.41 -14.91 -2.94
N GLU A 34 -11.74 -15.61 -2.01
CA GLU A 34 -10.51 -15.11 -1.39
C GLU A 34 -9.43 -14.85 -2.45
N ASP A 35 -9.18 -15.80 -3.34
CA ASP A 35 -8.22 -15.68 -4.44
C ASP A 35 -8.56 -14.51 -5.38
N ASP A 36 -9.86 -14.28 -5.63
CA ASP A 36 -10.32 -13.14 -6.43
C ASP A 36 -10.13 -11.81 -5.71
N LEU A 37 -10.37 -11.72 -4.40
CA LEU A 37 -10.12 -10.52 -3.60
C LEU A 37 -8.62 -10.19 -3.57
N ILE A 38 -7.75 -11.20 -3.42
CA ILE A 38 -6.30 -11.05 -3.54
C ILE A 38 -5.94 -10.53 -4.93
N SER A 39 -6.58 -11.06 -5.98
CA SER A 39 -6.35 -10.63 -7.36
C SER A 39 -6.80 -9.18 -7.61
N VAL A 40 -7.88 -8.71 -6.96
CA VAL A 40 -8.25 -7.29 -6.95
C VAL A 40 -7.14 -6.44 -6.34
N CYS A 41 -6.60 -6.81 -5.18
CA CYS A 41 -5.52 -6.07 -4.53
C CYS A 41 -4.26 -6.03 -5.41
N LYS A 42 -3.84 -7.16 -5.99
CA LYS A 42 -2.69 -7.21 -6.91
C LYS A 42 -2.90 -6.31 -8.12
N SER A 43 -4.05 -6.42 -8.78
CA SER A 43 -4.38 -5.60 -9.96
C SER A 43 -4.46 -4.12 -9.62
N ALA A 44 -4.97 -3.78 -8.43
CA ALA A 44 -5.03 -2.41 -7.94
C ALA A 44 -3.64 -1.79 -7.80
N ALA A 45 -2.66 -2.50 -7.24
CA ALA A 45 -1.26 -2.02 -7.14
C ALA A 45 -0.56 -1.95 -8.51
N LEU A 46 -0.88 -2.85 -9.45
CA LEU A 46 -0.28 -2.89 -10.78
C LEU A 46 -0.92 -1.91 -11.78
N ASN A 47 -1.86 -1.07 -11.32
CA ASN A 47 -2.61 -0.15 -12.17
C ASN A 47 -3.42 -0.85 -13.28
N ASP A 48 -3.81 -2.11 -13.08
CA ASP A 48 -4.56 -2.91 -14.04
C ASP A 48 -6.08 -2.80 -13.82
N LYS A 49 -6.69 -1.87 -14.55
CA LYS A 49 -8.15 -1.66 -14.55
C LYS A 49 -8.94 -2.86 -15.11
N HIS A 50 -8.35 -3.67 -15.97
CA HIS A 50 -9.03 -4.82 -16.56
C HIS A 50 -9.00 -6.00 -15.58
N GLY A 51 -7.86 -6.26 -14.96
CA GLY A 51 -7.71 -7.24 -13.87
C GLY A 51 -8.68 -6.98 -12.73
N VAL A 52 -8.77 -5.72 -12.26
CA VAL A 52 -9.75 -5.34 -11.22
C VAL A 52 -11.18 -5.68 -11.63
N ARG A 53 -11.59 -5.34 -12.86
CA ARG A 53 -12.96 -5.62 -13.34
C ARG A 53 -13.23 -7.11 -13.50
N LYS A 54 -12.24 -7.87 -13.97
CA LYS A 54 -12.34 -9.32 -14.16
C LYS A 54 -12.58 -10.00 -12.82
N SER A 55 -11.75 -9.73 -11.81
CA SER A 55 -11.92 -10.30 -10.47
C SER A 55 -13.21 -9.80 -9.81
N ALA A 56 -13.57 -8.52 -9.97
CA ALA A 56 -14.84 -8.00 -9.47
C ALA A 56 -16.06 -8.69 -10.10
N TYR A 57 -16.00 -9.07 -11.38
CA TYR A 57 -17.06 -9.85 -12.01
C TYR A 57 -17.15 -11.27 -11.44
N SER A 58 -16.01 -11.92 -11.20
CA SER A 58 -15.95 -13.26 -10.59
C SER A 58 -16.55 -13.29 -9.18
N ILE A 59 -16.27 -12.25 -8.37
CA ILE A 59 -16.83 -12.11 -7.02
C ILE A 59 -18.34 -11.81 -7.06
N PHE A 60 -18.80 -11.02 -8.04
CA PHE A 60 -20.18 -10.55 -8.14
C PHE A 60 -20.82 -10.90 -9.49
N PRO A 61 -20.98 -12.19 -9.83
CA PRO A 61 -21.33 -12.63 -11.18
C PRO A 61 -22.73 -12.18 -11.61
N ASN A 62 -23.64 -11.98 -10.65
CA ASN A 62 -25.02 -11.58 -10.90
C ASN A 62 -25.25 -10.06 -10.81
N THR A 63 -24.18 -9.27 -10.69
CA THR A 63 -24.33 -7.82 -10.63
C THR A 63 -24.78 -7.27 -11.98
N LYS A 64 -25.84 -6.46 -12.00
CA LYS A 64 -26.30 -5.78 -13.24
C LYS A 64 -25.37 -4.63 -13.65
N HIS A 65 -24.70 -4.00 -12.68
CA HIS A 65 -23.85 -2.84 -12.91
C HIS A 65 -22.53 -2.99 -12.18
N MET A 66 -21.42 -3.00 -12.94
CA MET A 66 -20.06 -3.06 -12.40
C MET A 66 -19.77 -1.96 -11.37
N SER A 67 -20.43 -0.79 -11.49
CA SER A 67 -20.32 0.29 -10.51
C SER A 67 -20.70 -0.13 -9.09
N ASN A 68 -21.67 -1.05 -8.92
CA ASN A 68 -22.08 -1.53 -7.61
C ASN A 68 -21.00 -2.42 -6.99
N SER A 69 -20.43 -3.33 -7.77
CA SER A 69 -19.29 -4.15 -7.34
C SER A 69 -18.09 -3.30 -6.96
N LEU A 70 -17.73 -2.33 -7.81
CA LEU A 70 -16.62 -1.42 -7.54
C LEU A 70 -16.88 -0.55 -6.30
N ARG A 71 -18.13 -0.15 -6.05
CA ARG A 71 -18.52 0.55 -4.82
C ARG A 71 -18.33 -0.33 -3.60
N THR A 72 -18.85 -1.55 -3.62
CA THR A 72 -18.70 -2.52 -2.52
C THR A 72 -17.22 -2.75 -2.21
N LEU A 73 -16.40 -3.03 -3.23
CA LEU A 73 -14.96 -3.20 -3.06
C LEU A 73 -14.30 -1.93 -2.51
N SER A 74 -14.63 -0.76 -3.04
CA SER A 74 -14.03 0.50 -2.57
C SER A 74 -14.35 0.83 -1.11
N GLN A 75 -15.47 0.35 -0.59
CA GLN A 75 -15.96 0.65 0.76
C GLN A 75 -15.56 -0.42 1.78
N GLY A 76 -15.43 -1.67 1.35
CA GLY A 76 -15.21 -2.82 2.24
C GLY A 76 -13.87 -3.53 2.07
N LEU A 77 -13.21 -3.45 0.91
CA LEU A 77 -11.96 -4.18 0.67
C LEU A 77 -10.77 -3.43 1.28
N VAL A 78 -10.05 -4.14 2.14
CA VAL A 78 -8.81 -3.71 2.76
C VAL A 78 -7.66 -4.58 2.23
N CYS A 79 -6.69 -3.95 1.57
CA CYS A 79 -5.46 -4.57 1.06
C CYS A 79 -4.29 -4.15 1.96
N ASN A 80 -3.60 -5.11 2.59
CA ASN A 80 -2.49 -4.85 3.52
C ASN A 80 -2.81 -3.79 4.59
N GLY A 81 -3.99 -3.86 5.20
CA GLY A 81 -4.43 -2.92 6.23
C GLY A 81 -4.89 -1.54 5.71
N MET A 82 -4.84 -1.29 4.40
CA MET A 82 -5.32 -0.05 3.78
C MET A 82 -6.56 -0.29 2.93
N GLN A 83 -7.50 0.66 2.89
CA GLN A 83 -8.61 0.59 1.92
C GLN A 83 -8.05 0.51 0.49
N VAL A 84 -8.66 -0.31 -0.37
CA VAL A 84 -8.16 -0.58 -1.73
C VAL A 84 -7.87 0.68 -2.56
N THR A 85 -8.64 1.75 -2.36
CA THR A 85 -8.38 3.05 -3.00
C THR A 85 -7.06 3.65 -2.57
N GLU A 86 -6.81 3.68 -1.26
CA GLU A 86 -5.59 4.25 -0.70
C GLU A 86 -4.40 3.37 -1.03
N PHE A 87 -4.60 2.05 -1.01
CA PHE A 87 -3.61 1.09 -1.47
C PHE A 87 -3.18 1.38 -2.91
N ALA A 88 -4.10 1.56 -3.86
CA ALA A 88 -3.75 1.93 -5.23
C ALA A 88 -2.97 3.26 -5.30
N ARG A 89 -3.37 4.26 -4.51
CA ARG A 89 -2.67 5.56 -4.44
C ARG A 89 -1.21 5.43 -4.00
N VAL A 90 -0.96 4.65 -2.95
CA VAL A 90 0.39 4.45 -2.38
C VAL A 90 1.34 3.77 -3.38
N TYR A 91 0.81 2.89 -4.23
CA TYR A 91 1.58 2.20 -5.26
C TYR A 91 1.73 3.01 -6.58
N GLY A 92 1.22 4.24 -6.64
CA GLY A 92 1.28 5.07 -7.86
C GLY A 92 0.37 4.57 -8.99
N ALA A 93 -0.67 3.80 -8.65
CA ALA A 93 -1.59 3.22 -9.60
C ALA A 93 -2.76 4.18 -9.88
N ASP A 94 -2.49 5.25 -10.63
CA ASP A 94 -3.40 6.39 -10.81
C ASP A 94 -4.76 6.02 -11.41
N ASP A 95 -4.76 5.04 -12.31
CA ASP A 95 -5.91 4.63 -13.11
C ASP A 95 -6.89 3.78 -12.28
N THR A 96 -6.35 2.86 -11.48
CA THR A 96 -7.12 2.07 -10.49
C THR A 96 -7.51 2.93 -9.28
N TYR A 97 -6.64 3.86 -8.85
CA TYR A 97 -6.98 4.86 -7.85
C TYR A 97 -8.19 5.70 -8.28
N ALA A 98 -8.14 6.29 -9.48
CA ALA A 98 -9.24 7.08 -10.03
C ALA A 98 -10.53 6.28 -10.21
N MET A 99 -10.43 4.97 -10.46
CA MET A 99 -11.58 4.06 -10.52
C MET A 99 -12.26 3.94 -9.16
N PHE A 100 -11.50 3.60 -8.11
CA PHE A 100 -12.08 3.38 -6.78
C PHE A 100 -12.46 4.69 -6.08
N LYS A 101 -11.68 5.76 -6.26
CA LYS A 101 -11.91 7.09 -5.63
C LYS A 101 -13.34 7.61 -5.81
N ARG A 102 -14.00 7.28 -6.92
CA ARG A 102 -15.38 7.67 -7.23
C ARG A 102 -16.40 7.13 -6.22
N TYR A 103 -16.06 6.05 -5.52
CA TYR A 103 -16.96 5.32 -4.64
C TYR A 103 -16.46 5.25 -3.20
N SER A 104 -15.20 5.61 -2.96
CA SER A 104 -14.60 5.64 -1.62
C SER A 104 -15.41 6.58 -0.72
N PRO A 105 -15.64 6.18 0.55
CA PRO A 105 -16.17 7.11 1.53
C PRO A 105 -15.25 8.34 1.57
N GLN A 106 -15.81 9.53 1.41
CA GLN A 106 -15.03 10.75 1.66
C GLN A 106 -14.69 10.74 3.15
N ARG A 107 -13.46 10.33 3.50
CA ARG A 107 -12.94 10.62 4.82
C ARG A 107 -12.88 12.14 4.93
N THR A 108 -13.38 12.64 6.05
CA THR A 108 -13.51 14.05 6.41
C THR A 108 -12.39 14.88 5.80
N LYS A 109 -12.73 15.89 4.99
CA LYS A 109 -11.74 16.81 4.42
C LYS A 109 -10.96 17.45 5.56
N VAL A 110 -9.68 17.07 5.71
CA VAL A 110 -8.74 17.83 6.52
C VAL A 110 -8.09 18.83 5.58
N GLU A 111 -8.49 20.09 5.68
CA GLU A 111 -7.91 21.20 4.94
C GLU A 111 -6.71 21.73 5.72
N ILE A 112 -5.53 21.73 5.10
CA ILE A 112 -4.36 22.45 5.62
C ILE A 112 -4.35 23.81 4.92
N LYS A 113 -4.70 24.87 5.65
CA LYS A 113 -4.85 26.22 5.11
C LYS A 113 -3.53 26.96 4.94
N ASP A 114 -2.53 26.61 5.75
CA ASP A 114 -1.24 27.31 5.78
C ASP A 114 -0.12 26.28 5.67
N ILE A 115 0.55 26.26 4.52
CA ILE A 115 1.84 25.57 4.35
C ILE A 115 2.89 26.66 4.14
N GLU A 116 3.59 27.03 5.21
CA GLU A 116 4.78 27.87 5.10
C GLU A 116 6.00 26.99 4.83
N VAL A 117 6.50 27.00 3.59
CA VAL A 117 7.76 26.34 3.22
C VAL A 117 8.87 27.38 3.20
N SER A 118 9.67 27.45 4.26
CA SER A 118 10.89 28.27 4.27
C SER A 118 12.07 27.47 3.70
N TYR A 119 12.56 27.85 2.52
CA TYR A 119 13.82 27.36 1.98
C TYR A 119 15.00 28.04 2.69
N GLN A 120 15.69 27.33 3.58
CA GLN A 120 17.03 27.73 4.01
C GLN A 120 18.00 27.38 2.86
N ARG A 121 18.35 28.37 2.02
CA ARG A 121 19.58 28.27 1.21
C ARG A 121 20.74 28.43 2.18
N GLU A 122 21.29 27.34 2.69
CA GLU A 122 22.67 27.40 3.14
C GLU A 122 23.53 27.71 1.92
N ASN A 123 24.17 28.88 1.96
CA ASN A 123 25.05 29.40 0.94
C ASN A 123 26.16 28.38 0.61
N LEU A 124 26.03 27.71 -0.53
CA LEU A 124 27.09 26.92 -1.16
C LEU A 124 28.25 27.79 -1.71
N SER A 125 28.37 29.06 -1.29
CA SER A 125 29.43 29.97 -1.76
C SER A 125 30.72 29.94 -0.94
N ASN A 126 30.79 29.16 0.15
CA ASN A 126 32.02 29.07 0.97
C ASN A 126 32.92 27.85 0.65
N ILE A 127 32.61 27.06 -0.38
CA ILE A 127 33.48 25.94 -0.83
C ILE A 127 34.27 26.34 -2.08
N THR A 128 34.87 27.54 -2.13
CA THR A 128 35.98 27.83 -3.07
C THR A 128 36.82 29.05 -2.66
N ALA A 129 37.39 29.07 -1.45
CA ALA A 129 38.46 30.03 -1.11
C ALA A 129 39.39 29.51 0.00
N VAL A 130 39.77 28.24 -0.07
CA VAL A 130 41.01 27.74 0.54
C VAL A 130 41.59 26.78 -0.49
N LEU A 131 42.42 27.31 -1.39
CA LEU A 131 43.52 26.63 -2.09
C LEU A 131 44.18 27.60 -3.09
N LYS A 132 44.80 28.66 -2.55
CA LYS A 132 46.15 29.21 -2.84
C LYS A 132 46.23 30.67 -2.39
#